data_AF-A0A4U9RE26-F1
#
_entry.id   AF-A0A4U9RE26-F1
#
_cell.length_a   1.000
_cell.length_b   1.000
_cell.length_c   1.000
_cell.angle_alpha   90.00
_cell.angle_beta   90.00
_cell.angle_gamma   90.00
#
_symmetry.space_group_name_H-M   'P 1'
#
loop_
_entity.id
_entity.type
_entity.pdbx_description
1 polymer ?
#
loop_
_entity_poly.entity_id
_entity_poly.type
_entity_poly.pdbx_seq_one_letter_code
_entity_poly.pdbx_strand_id
1 'polypeptide(L)'
;MEDRELFRKTEKRLYDHFNREDIIKKKEELIALYSTQLKELESDIKNNNVRLDTGLKSINYDEKVQTSTIGTSFMEQELIKGITRLEKEWSFKQNKIEQLKKEIRDINELAITIESNINMLNDEDKRFIELKYKRSLEVQVIAIKLNMSSATAFRLRKKLVYDIANWFRFIDSELIVS
;
A
#
# COMPACT_ATOMS: atom_id res chain seq x y z
N MET A 1 16.09 -21.86 7.72
CA MET A 1 14.84 -21.09 7.93
C MET A 1 14.78 -19.91 6.96
N GLU A 2 15.87 -19.15 6.87
CA GLU A 2 16.06 -18.01 5.97
C GLU A 2 15.84 -18.29 4.47
N ASP A 3 16.36 -19.41 3.94
CA ASP A 3 16.17 -19.77 2.52
C ASP A 3 14.72 -20.02 2.11
N ARG A 4 13.87 -20.47 3.04
CA ARG A 4 12.44 -20.71 2.76
C ARG A 4 11.67 -19.39 2.73
N GLU A 5 12.02 -18.45 3.62
CA GLU A 5 11.40 -17.13 3.63
C GLU A 5 11.79 -16.30 2.42
N LEU A 6 13.07 -16.33 2.03
CA LEU A 6 13.57 -15.70 0.81
C LEU A 6 12.80 -16.22 -0.41
N PHE A 7 12.71 -17.55 -0.54
CA PHE A 7 11.96 -18.18 -1.63
C PHE A 7 10.51 -17.68 -1.67
N ARG A 8 9.80 -17.71 -0.53
CA ARG A 8 8.40 -17.28 -0.44
C ARG A 8 8.24 -15.80 -0.80
N LYS A 9 9.16 -14.94 -0.35
CA LYS A 9 9.13 -13.49 -0.63
C LYS A 9 9.33 -13.23 -2.11
N THR A 10 10.32 -13.87 -2.74
CA THR A 10 10.58 -13.72 -4.17
C THR A 10 9.43 -14.27 -5.00
N GLU A 11 8.85 -15.40 -4.59
CA GLU A 11 7.68 -15.95 -5.28
C GLU A 11 6.48 -15.01 -5.22
N LYS A 12 6.23 -14.42 -4.06
CA LYS A 12 5.19 -13.39 -3.91
C LYS A 12 5.46 -12.20 -4.82
N ARG A 13 6.70 -11.69 -4.87
CA ARG A 13 7.10 -10.59 -5.76
C ARG A 13 6.84 -10.90 -7.23
N LEU A 14 7.04 -12.14 -7.66
CA LEU A 14 6.71 -12.56 -9.04
C LEU A 14 5.21 -12.53 -9.31
N TYR A 15 4.39 -13.02 -8.38
CA TYR A 15 2.93 -12.89 -8.51
C TYR A 15 2.50 -11.42 -8.53
N ASP A 16 3.04 -10.60 -7.64
CA ASP A 16 2.72 -9.18 -7.57
C ASP A 16 3.14 -8.46 -8.86
N HIS A 17 4.28 -8.82 -9.45
CA HIS A 17 4.77 -8.25 -10.71
C HIS A 17 3.81 -8.48 -11.88
N PHE A 18 3.29 -9.69 -12.04
CA PHE A 18 2.35 -10.00 -13.13
C PHE A 18 0.93 -9.47 -12.87
N ASN A 19 0.59 -9.19 -11.60
CA ASN A 19 -0.71 -8.60 -11.21
C ASN A 19 -0.59 -7.10 -10.85
N ARG A 20 0.51 -6.44 -11.25
CA ARG A 20 0.81 -5.08 -10.81
C ARG A 20 -0.25 -4.07 -11.22
N GLU A 21 -0.83 -4.25 -12.41
CA GLU A 21 -1.85 -3.33 -12.95
C GLU A 21 -3.07 -3.28 -12.03
N ASP A 22 -3.57 -4.45 -11.61
CA ASP A 22 -4.68 -4.56 -10.67
C ASP A 22 -4.32 -4.01 -9.28
N ILE A 23 -3.09 -4.22 -8.82
CA ILE A 23 -2.62 -3.71 -7.53
C ILE A 23 -2.53 -2.18 -7.55
N ILE A 24 -1.95 -1.60 -8.61
CA ILE A 24 -1.82 -0.15 -8.79
C ILE A 24 -3.20 0.47 -8.91
N LYS A 25 -4.09 -0.09 -9.73
CA LYS A 25 -5.46 0.40 -9.91
C LYS A 25 -6.22 0.50 -8.58
N LYS A 26 -6.16 -0.54 -7.74
CA LYS A 26 -6.77 -0.51 -6.40
C LYS A 26 -6.20 0.60 -5.51
N LYS A 27 -4.89 0.86 -5.60
CA LYS A 27 -4.25 1.95 -4.84
C LYS A 27 -4.68 3.32 -5.37
N GLU A 28 -4.81 3.47 -6.69
CA GLU A 28 -5.28 4.71 -7.32
C GLU A 28 -6.74 5.02 -6.94
N GLU A 29 -7.62 4.01 -6.93
CA GLU A 29 -9.00 4.14 -6.47
C GLU A 29 -9.06 4.60 -5.00
N LEU A 30 -8.19 4.07 -4.13
CA LEU A 30 -8.07 4.51 -2.74
C LEU A 30 -7.56 5.95 -2.63
N ILE A 31 -6.58 6.34 -3.44
CA ILE A 31 -6.08 7.71 -3.50
C ILE A 31 -7.22 8.65 -3.92
N ALA A 32 -8.01 8.29 -4.94
CA ALA A 32 -9.14 9.09 -5.39
C ALA A 32 -10.20 9.27 -4.30
N LEU A 33 -10.53 8.19 -3.57
CA LEU A 33 -11.45 8.23 -2.44
C LEU A 33 -10.96 9.17 -1.34
N TYR A 34 -9.71 9.02 -0.88
CA TYR A 34 -9.14 9.89 0.16
C TYR A 34 -9.02 11.33 -0.30
N SER A 35 -8.73 11.57 -1.58
CA SER A 35 -8.66 12.92 -2.15
C SER A 35 -10.03 13.61 -2.13
N THR A 36 -11.11 12.88 -2.40
CA THR A 36 -12.48 13.40 -2.27
C THR A 36 -12.82 13.72 -0.82
N GLN A 37 -12.51 12.81 0.11
CA GLN A 37 -12.74 13.03 1.55
C GLN A 37 -11.94 14.23 2.10
N LEU A 38 -10.72 14.47 1.60
CA LEU A 38 -9.94 15.64 1.98
C LEU A 38 -10.58 16.96 1.54
N LYS A 39 -11.19 16.99 0.34
CA LYS A 39 -11.92 18.17 -0.15
C LYS A 39 -13.16 18.46 0.71
N GLU A 40 -13.87 17.41 1.11
CA GLU A 40 -15.01 17.51 2.02
C GLU A 40 -14.56 18.05 3.38
N LEU A 41 -13.50 17.48 3.97
CA LEU A 41 -12.93 17.96 5.23
C LEU A 41 -12.44 19.41 5.15
N GLU A 42 -11.81 19.79 4.04
CA GLU A 42 -11.36 21.18 3.83
C GLU A 42 -12.54 22.15 3.78
N SER A 43 -13.65 21.75 3.14
CA SER A 43 -14.91 22.51 3.14
C SER A 43 -15.50 22.61 4.55
N ASP A 44 -15.52 21.52 5.32
CA ASP A 44 -16.04 21.51 6.69
C ASP A 44 -15.22 22.39 7.63
N ILE A 45 -13.88 22.38 7.49
CA ILE A 45 -12.97 23.26 8.25
C ILE A 45 -13.22 24.73 7.87
N LYS A 46 -13.27 25.07 6.57
CA LYS A 46 -13.49 26.45 6.11
C LYS A 46 -14.82 27.03 6.55
N ASN A 47 -15.87 26.20 6.58
CA ASN A 47 -17.22 26.61 6.96
C ASN A 47 -17.50 26.46 8.45
N ASN A 48 -16.50 26.08 9.27
CA ASN A 48 -16.68 25.76 10.70
C ASN A 48 -17.87 24.82 10.97
N ASN A 49 -18.08 23.83 10.09
CA ASN A 49 -19.17 22.87 10.18
C ASN A 49 -18.86 21.80 11.23
N VAL A 50 -18.69 22.24 12.48
CA VAL A 50 -18.33 21.40 13.61
C VAL A 50 -19.60 21.05 14.36
N ARG A 51 -19.87 19.74 14.53
CA ARG A 51 -20.88 19.29 15.50
C ARG A 51 -20.38 19.61 16.90
N LEU A 52 -20.89 20.68 17.48
CA LEU A 52 -20.68 21.04 18.87
C LEU A 52 -21.51 20.08 19.73
N ASP A 53 -20.86 19.37 20.65
CA ASP A 53 -21.58 18.67 21.72
C ASP A 53 -22.03 19.73 22.72
N THR A 54 -23.08 20.46 22.35
CA THR A 54 -23.74 21.37 23.27
C THR A 54 -24.45 20.48 24.28
N GLY A 55 -23.77 20.12 25.37
CA GLY A 55 -24.35 19.52 26.57
C GLY A 55 -25.35 20.47 27.26
N LEU A 56 -26.26 21.07 26.49
CA LEU A 56 -27.38 21.89 26.94
C LEU A 56 -28.42 20.95 27.55
N LYS A 57 -28.11 20.44 28.76
CA LYS A 57 -29.19 20.18 29.71
C LYS A 57 -29.89 21.53 29.93
N SER A 58 -31.15 21.61 29.48
CA SER A 58 -32.16 22.63 29.77
C SER A 58 -31.63 23.79 30.63
N ILE A 59 -31.41 24.97 30.02
CA ILE A 59 -31.10 26.20 30.74
C ILE A 59 -32.31 26.55 31.62
N ASN A 60 -32.25 26.24 32.91
CA ASN A 60 -33.12 26.85 33.91
C ASN A 60 -32.58 28.26 34.19
N TYR A 61 -33.43 29.27 34.04
CA TYR A 61 -33.10 30.69 34.18
C TYR A 61 -32.99 31.15 35.66
N ASP A 62 -32.34 30.35 36.52
CA ASP A 62 -32.04 30.73 37.90
C ASP A 62 -30.52 30.90 38.10
N GLU A 63 -30.09 32.17 38.03
CA GLU A 63 -28.87 32.79 38.56
C GLU A 63 -27.55 32.00 38.75
N LYS A 64 -26.53 32.36 37.95
CA LYS A 64 -25.32 33.14 38.32
C LYS A 64 -24.31 33.05 37.18
N VAL A 65 -23.93 34.19 36.59
CA VAL A 65 -22.91 34.24 35.54
C VAL A 65 -21.55 33.89 36.15
N GLN A 66 -21.17 32.62 36.13
CA GLN A 66 -19.80 32.20 36.43
C GLN A 66 -18.91 32.61 35.26
N THR A 67 -18.21 33.73 35.41
CA THR A 67 -17.07 34.06 34.56
C THR A 67 -15.92 33.13 34.91
N SER A 68 -15.52 32.25 34.00
CA SER A 68 -14.33 31.42 34.16
C SER A 68 -13.09 32.30 34.24
N THR A 69 -12.17 31.98 35.17
CA THR A 69 -10.86 32.66 35.34
C THR A 69 -9.94 32.48 34.13
N ILE A 70 -10.28 31.57 33.22
CA ILE A 70 -9.63 31.34 31.93
C ILE A 70 -10.53 32.02 30.89
N GLY A 71 -10.01 33.02 30.19
CA GLY A 71 -10.75 33.88 29.25
C GLY A 71 -11.24 33.19 27.96
N THR A 72 -11.68 31.94 28.03
CA THR A 72 -12.26 31.18 26.91
C THR A 72 -13.60 30.57 27.33
N SER A 73 -14.66 30.81 26.56
CA SER A 73 -15.98 30.24 26.77
C SER A 73 -15.99 28.72 26.55
N PHE A 74 -16.88 27.99 27.25
CA PHE A 74 -17.08 26.54 27.04
C PHE A 74 -17.34 26.21 25.56
N MET A 75 -18.09 27.08 24.86
CA MET A 75 -18.33 26.91 23.42
C MET A 75 -17.06 27.04 22.59
N GLU A 76 -16.15 27.96 22.94
CA GLU A 76 -14.88 28.14 22.23
C GLU A 76 -13.99 26.91 22.40
N GLN A 77 -13.98 26.30 23.60
CA GLN A 77 -13.23 25.08 23.85
C GLN A 77 -13.77 23.88 23.05
N GLU A 78 -15.09 23.72 22.96
CA GLU A 78 -15.69 22.65 22.14
C GLU A 78 -15.46 22.87 20.64
N LEU A 79 -15.48 24.13 20.18
CA LEU A 79 -15.17 24.49 18.80
C LEU A 79 -13.71 24.17 18.45
N ILE A 80 -12.75 24.54 19.32
CA ILE A 80 -11.32 24.22 19.17
C ILE A 80 -11.12 22.69 19.09
N LYS A 81 -11.77 21.91 19.97
CA LYS A 81 -11.66 20.45 19.96
C LYS A 81 -12.18 19.85 18.65
N GLY A 82 -13.29 20.37 18.15
CA GLY A 82 -13.89 19.90 16.90
C GLY A 82 -13.03 20.19 15.68
N ILE A 83 -12.47 21.41 15.56
CA ILE A 83 -11.51 21.76 14.50
C ILE A 83 -10.26 20.88 14.60
N THR A 84 -9.69 20.73 15.81
CA THR A 84 -8.50 19.90 16.04
C THR A 84 -8.71 18.45 15.57
N ARG A 85 -9.93 17.89 15.73
CA ARG A 85 -10.27 16.55 15.25
C ARG A 85 -10.26 16.47 13.72
N LEU A 86 -10.85 17.47 13.05
CA LEU A 86 -10.88 17.55 11.59
C LEU A 86 -9.47 17.70 11.02
N GLU A 87 -8.62 18.53 11.63
CA GLU A 87 -7.21 18.71 11.21
C GLU A 87 -6.40 17.41 11.36
N LYS A 88 -6.60 16.67 12.45
CA LYS A 88 -5.96 15.35 12.65
C LYS A 88 -6.40 14.35 11.58
N GLU A 89 -7.70 14.32 11.27
CA GLU A 89 -8.21 13.44 10.23
C GLU A 89 -7.67 13.81 8.84
N TRP A 90 -7.62 15.11 8.54
CA TRP A 90 -7.03 15.63 7.30
C TRP A 90 -5.56 15.21 7.17
N SER A 91 -4.74 15.42 8.21
CA SER A 91 -3.33 15.03 8.23
C SER A 91 -3.15 13.51 8.06
N PHE A 92 -3.99 12.71 8.72
CA PHE A 92 -3.97 11.25 8.58
C PHE A 92 -4.24 10.79 7.15
N LYS A 93 -5.31 11.30 6.51
CA LYS A 93 -5.65 10.94 5.13
C LYS A 93 -4.58 11.42 4.14
N GLN A 94 -4.03 12.61 4.34
CA GLN A 94 -2.95 13.14 3.52
C GLN A 94 -1.70 12.25 3.57
N ASN A 95 -1.29 11.84 4.78
CA ASN A 95 -0.18 10.90 4.95
C ASN A 95 -0.48 9.55 4.28
N LYS A 96 -1.73 9.10 4.32
CA LYS A 96 -2.12 7.85 3.68
C LYS A 96 -2.02 7.91 2.15
N ILE A 97 -2.40 9.03 1.55
CA ILE A 97 -2.21 9.27 0.11
C ILE A 97 -0.73 9.21 -0.25
N GLU A 98 0.13 9.92 0.49
CA GLU A 98 1.56 9.93 0.22
C GLU A 98 2.20 8.54 0.39
N GLN A 99 1.76 7.78 1.38
CA GLN A 99 2.16 6.37 1.53
C GLN A 99 1.76 5.54 0.30
N LEU A 100 0.50 5.64 -0.16
CA LEU A 100 0.03 4.89 -1.31
C LEU A 100 0.78 5.25 -2.60
N LYS A 101 1.06 6.54 -2.81
CA LYS A 101 1.89 7.01 -3.94
C LYS A 101 3.31 6.44 -3.88
N LYS A 102 3.90 6.40 -2.68
CA LYS A 102 5.22 5.76 -2.49
C LYS A 102 5.15 4.27 -2.83
N GLU A 103 4.16 3.56 -2.32
CA GLU A 103 3.99 2.13 -2.63
C GLU A 103 3.81 1.87 -4.13
N ILE A 104 3.13 2.75 -4.89
CA ILE A 104 3.04 2.65 -6.35
C ILE A 104 4.42 2.82 -7.01
N ARG A 105 5.22 3.80 -6.56
CA ARG A 105 6.60 3.97 -7.07
C ARG A 105 7.45 2.74 -6.78
N ASP A 106 7.42 2.24 -5.55
CA ASP A 106 8.15 1.04 -5.14
C ASP A 106 7.75 -0.19 -5.99
N ILE A 107 6.46 -0.34 -6.33
CA ILE A 107 5.97 -1.41 -7.23
C ILE A 107 6.56 -1.26 -8.63
N ASN A 108 6.59 -0.05 -9.18
CA ASN A 108 7.10 0.21 -10.53
C ASN A 108 8.62 -0.02 -10.60
N GLU A 109 9.38 0.46 -9.61
CA GLU A 109 10.83 0.22 -9.50
C GLU A 109 11.15 -1.28 -9.40
N LEU A 110 10.39 -2.00 -8.55
CA LEU A 110 10.51 -3.45 -8.43
C LEU A 110 10.17 -4.16 -9.75
N ALA A 111 9.14 -3.69 -10.46
CA ALA A 111 8.74 -4.27 -11.73
C ALA A 111 9.83 -4.15 -12.80
N ILE A 112 10.49 -3.00 -12.90
CA ILE A 112 11.63 -2.77 -13.80
C ILE A 112 12.76 -3.76 -13.47
N THR A 113 13.05 -3.92 -12.17
CA THR A 113 14.10 -4.84 -11.71
C THR A 113 13.81 -6.29 -12.10
N ILE A 114 12.56 -6.73 -11.89
CA ILE A 114 12.12 -8.08 -12.24
C ILE A 114 12.13 -8.29 -13.76
N GLU A 115 11.62 -7.33 -14.53
CA GLU A 115 11.61 -7.40 -16.00
C GLU A 115 13.01 -7.51 -16.58
N SER A 116 13.96 -6.72 -16.06
CA SER A 116 15.37 -6.81 -16.45
C SER A 116 15.93 -8.22 -16.23
N ASN A 117 15.68 -8.81 -15.05
CA ASN A 117 16.10 -10.17 -14.75
C ASN A 117 15.44 -11.21 -15.69
N ILE A 118 14.11 -11.15 -15.85
CA ILE A 118 13.37 -12.08 -16.71
C ILE A 118 13.87 -11.98 -18.16
N ASN A 119 14.18 -10.78 -18.64
CA ASN A 119 14.67 -10.56 -20.01
C ASN A 119 16.03 -11.23 -20.28
N MET A 120 16.86 -11.42 -19.24
CA MET A 120 18.14 -12.13 -19.34
C MET A 120 17.99 -13.67 -19.39
N LEU A 121 16.81 -14.20 -19.06
CA LEU A 121 16.55 -15.64 -19.13
C LEU A 121 16.36 -16.11 -20.57
N ASN A 122 16.56 -17.40 -20.80
CA ASN A 122 16.22 -18.03 -22.07
C ASN A 122 14.70 -18.12 -22.26
N ASP A 123 14.26 -18.41 -23.48
CA ASP A 123 12.84 -18.41 -23.85
C ASP A 123 12.02 -19.48 -23.12
N GLU A 124 12.61 -20.65 -22.82
CA GLU A 124 11.93 -21.72 -22.09
C GLU A 124 11.66 -21.31 -20.64
N ASP A 125 12.65 -20.71 -19.97
CA ASP A 125 12.55 -20.21 -18.60
C ASP A 125 11.56 -19.04 -18.48
N LYS A 126 11.58 -18.11 -19.44
CA LYS A 126 10.57 -17.05 -19.56
C LYS A 126 9.17 -17.64 -19.65
N ARG A 127 8.98 -18.64 -20.53
CA ARG A 127 7.70 -19.31 -20.71
C ARG A 127 7.25 -20.04 -19.45
N PHE A 128 8.17 -20.66 -18.71
CA PHE A 128 7.87 -21.25 -17.41
C PHE A 128 7.33 -20.20 -16.42
N ILE A 129 8.01 -19.06 -16.30
CA ILE A 129 7.63 -17.96 -15.41
C ILE A 129 6.24 -17.42 -15.77
N GLU A 130 5.98 -17.16 -17.05
CA GLU A 130 4.66 -16.68 -17.49
C GLU A 130 3.54 -17.69 -17.16
N LEU A 131 3.75 -18.98 -17.44
CA LEU A 131 2.76 -20.01 -17.14
C LEU A 131 2.52 -20.11 -15.62
N LYS A 132 3.56 -19.96 -14.81
CA LYS A 132 3.48 -20.13 -13.35
C LYS A 132 2.89 -18.91 -12.64
N TYR A 133 3.31 -17.71 -13.01
CA TYR A 133 3.07 -16.49 -12.23
C TYR A 133 2.06 -15.55 -12.89
N LYS A 134 2.01 -15.50 -14.23
CA LYS A 134 0.98 -14.74 -14.96
C LYS A 134 -0.33 -15.53 -15.08
N ARG A 135 -0.23 -16.81 -15.41
CA ARG A 135 -1.42 -17.70 -15.58
C ARG A 135 -1.74 -18.54 -14.35
N SER A 136 -0.93 -18.47 -13.30
CA SER A 136 -1.14 -19.19 -12.03
C SER A 136 -1.32 -20.70 -12.18
N LEU A 137 -0.68 -21.33 -13.18
CA LEU A 137 -0.81 -22.77 -13.40
C LEU A 137 -0.03 -23.58 -12.35
N GLU A 138 -0.47 -24.82 -12.17
CA GLU A 138 0.26 -25.80 -11.36
C GLU A 138 1.52 -26.30 -12.08
N VAL A 139 2.58 -26.56 -11.31
CA VAL A 139 3.88 -26.99 -11.85
C VAL A 139 3.77 -28.26 -12.70
N GLN A 140 2.88 -29.18 -12.32
CA GLN A 140 2.64 -30.42 -13.05
C GLN A 140 2.00 -30.16 -14.43
N VAL A 141 1.04 -29.25 -14.51
CA VAL A 141 0.43 -28.81 -15.79
C VAL A 141 1.46 -28.11 -16.66
N ILE A 142 2.33 -27.30 -16.07
CA ILE A 142 3.43 -26.63 -16.77
C ILE A 142 4.41 -27.67 -17.33
N ALA A 143 4.74 -28.71 -16.55
CA ALA A 143 5.62 -29.79 -16.99
C ALA A 143 5.12 -30.45 -18.27
N ILE A 144 3.81 -30.75 -18.32
CA ILE A 144 3.16 -31.31 -19.52
C ILE A 144 3.25 -30.31 -20.69
N LYS A 145 2.94 -29.02 -20.46
CA LYS A 145 2.96 -27.98 -21.51
C LYS A 145 4.35 -27.73 -22.10
N LEU A 146 5.40 -27.91 -21.31
CA LEU A 146 6.79 -27.73 -21.72
C LEU A 146 7.46 -29.06 -22.07
N ASN A 147 6.71 -30.17 -22.13
CA ASN A 147 7.23 -31.50 -22.45
C ASN A 147 8.43 -31.94 -21.56
N MET A 148 8.33 -31.68 -20.26
CA MET A 148 9.33 -32.04 -19.27
C MET A 148 8.74 -32.90 -18.14
N SER A 149 9.59 -33.60 -17.39
CA SER A 149 9.14 -34.34 -16.21
C SER A 149 8.70 -33.40 -15.09
N SER A 150 7.74 -33.82 -14.26
CA SER A 150 7.32 -33.06 -13.07
C SER A 150 8.51 -32.74 -12.14
N ALA A 151 9.42 -33.70 -11.94
CA ALA A 151 10.61 -33.49 -11.13
C ALA A 151 11.53 -32.39 -11.69
N THR A 152 11.71 -32.36 -13.02
CA THR A 152 12.45 -31.30 -13.71
C THR A 152 11.77 -29.95 -13.53
N ALA A 153 10.45 -29.87 -13.68
CA ALA A 153 9.69 -28.63 -13.51
C ALA A 153 9.77 -28.06 -12.08
N PHE A 154 9.72 -28.91 -11.06
CA PHE A 154 9.90 -28.46 -9.66
C PHE A 154 11.31 -27.94 -9.38
N ARG A 155 12.34 -28.60 -9.93
CA ARG A 155 13.73 -28.12 -9.84
C ARG A 155 13.90 -26.79 -10.57
N LEU A 156 13.27 -26.66 -11.74
CA LEU A 156 13.33 -25.44 -12.56
C LEU A 156 12.69 -24.26 -11.83
N ARG A 157 11.47 -24.42 -11.28
CA ARG A 157 10.84 -23.40 -10.41
C ARG A 157 11.79 -22.98 -9.30
N LYS A 158 12.41 -23.95 -8.63
CA LYS A 158 13.29 -23.67 -7.50
C LYS A 158 14.48 -22.83 -7.95
N LYS A 159 15.16 -23.26 -9.01
CA LYS A 159 16.29 -22.55 -9.63
C LYS A 159 15.91 -21.11 -9.99
N LEU A 160 14.86 -20.91 -10.78
CA LEU A 160 14.44 -19.60 -11.27
C LEU A 160 14.15 -18.62 -10.14
N VAL A 161 13.43 -19.06 -9.10
CA VAL A 161 13.13 -18.20 -7.95
C VAL A 161 14.40 -17.82 -7.18
N TYR A 162 15.37 -18.73 -7.04
CA TYR A 162 16.64 -18.39 -6.40
C TYR A 162 17.52 -17.48 -7.27
N ASP A 163 17.54 -17.68 -8.58
CA ASP A 163 18.30 -16.83 -9.50
C ASP A 163 17.78 -15.38 -9.44
N ILE A 164 16.46 -15.20 -9.44
CA ILE A 164 15.82 -13.89 -9.25
C ILE A 164 16.12 -13.33 -7.84
N ALA A 165 16.07 -14.15 -6.80
CA ALA A 165 16.38 -13.72 -5.44
C ALA A 165 17.83 -13.24 -5.29
N ASN A 166 18.77 -13.91 -5.93
CA ASN A 166 20.18 -13.56 -5.93
C ASN A 166 20.43 -12.27 -6.72
N TRP A 167 19.73 -12.07 -7.83
CA TRP A 167 19.77 -10.83 -8.59
C TRP A 167 19.34 -9.62 -7.77
N PHE A 168 18.29 -9.74 -6.96
CA PHE A 168 17.89 -8.68 -6.03
C PHE A 168 19.01 -8.35 -5.04
N ARG A 169 19.65 -9.37 -4.45
CA ARG A 169 20.76 -9.17 -3.52
C ARG A 169 21.94 -8.45 -4.18
N PHE A 170 22.21 -8.77 -5.45
CA PHE A 170 23.26 -8.13 -6.23
C PHE A 170 22.98 -6.64 -6.46
N ILE A 171 21.78 -6.29 -6.95
CA ILE A 171 21.38 -4.89 -7.16
C ILE A 171 21.39 -4.10 -5.84
N ASP A 172 20.84 -4.68 -4.77
CA ASP A 172 20.84 -4.05 -3.46
C ASP A 172 22.28 -3.80 -2.96
N SER A 173 23.23 -4.68 -3.30
CA SER A 173 24.64 -4.51 -2.93
C SER A 173 25.37 -3.44 -3.74
N GLU A 174 25.05 -3.27 -5.02
CA GLU A 174 25.64 -2.22 -5.87
C GLU A 174 25.16 -0.82 -5.47
N LEU A 175 23.87 -0.69 -5.11
CA LEU A 175 23.28 0.58 -4.67
C LEU A 175 23.77 1.08 -3.31
N ILE A 176 24.32 0.20 -2.45
CA ILE A 176 24.89 0.57 -1.15
C ILE A 176 26.33 1.09 -1.28
N VAL A 177 27.01 0.76 -2.39
CA VAL A 177 28.41 1.12 -2.64
C VAL A 177 28.54 2.38 -3.52
N SER A 178 27.45 2.83 -4.16
CA SER A 178 27.36 4.06 -4.96
C SER A 178 26.82 5.26 -4.17
#